data_AF-A0A3A8Z198-F1
#
_entry.id   AF-A0A3A8Z198-F1
#
_cell.length_a   1.000
_cell.length_b   1.000
_cell.length_c   1.000
_cell.angle_alpha   90.00
_cell.angle_beta   90.00
_cell.angle_gamma   90.00
#
_symmetry.space_group_name_H-M   'P 1'
#
loop_
_entity.id
_entity.type
_entity.pdbx_description
1 polymer ?
#
loop_
_entity_poly.entity_id
_entity_poly.type
_entity_poly.pdbx_seq_one_letter_code
_entity_poly.pdbx_strand_id
1 'polypeptide(L)'
;MGRDKYGNYVNDQGVTIKVHEDKNGNDHIDFYDKPVDEDHSAVHVNVNYGNESWSTETHGPDHSDSENSSGGCYLTSACMKRYGKEFDDDCYELRILRWFRDNFVSKEDVDYYYSVAPKIVSKIDSMPNSNSIYEDIYNKVIKICVKAIEQKEYNMAYQIYKNNVLDYEQKYCCS
;
A
#
# COMPACT_ATOMS: atom_id res chain seq x y z
N MET A 1 31.89 8.30 -3.64
CA MET A 1 31.01 7.12 -3.84
C MET A 1 31.83 5.87 -4.07
N GLY A 2 31.71 4.90 -3.16
CA GLY A 2 32.41 3.62 -3.21
C GLY A 2 31.43 2.44 -3.23
N ARG A 3 31.96 1.23 -3.10
CA ARG A 3 31.17 0.01 -2.89
C ARG A 3 31.63 -0.68 -1.61
N ASP A 4 30.72 -1.36 -0.92
CA ASP A 4 31.08 -2.24 0.20
C ASP A 4 31.60 -3.60 -0.29
N LYS A 5 31.94 -4.49 0.65
CA LYS A 5 32.44 -5.85 0.36
C LYS A 5 31.41 -6.76 -0.34
N TYR A 6 30.14 -6.37 -0.36
CA TYR A 6 29.05 -7.09 -1.01
C TYR A 6 28.69 -6.47 -2.36
N GLY A 7 29.33 -5.36 -2.75
CA GLY A 7 29.06 -4.65 -3.99
C GLY A 7 27.88 -3.66 -3.92
N ASN A 8 27.37 -3.36 -2.72
CA ASN A 8 26.36 -2.33 -2.50
C ASN A 8 26.98 -0.93 -2.69
N TYR A 9 26.18 0.06 -3.08
CA TYR A 9 26.67 1.43 -3.21
C TYR A 9 26.81 2.08 -1.84
N VAL A 10 27.90 2.81 -1.62
CA VAL A 10 28.13 3.57 -0.39
C VAL A 10 28.40 5.03 -0.75
N ASN A 11 27.61 5.94 -0.17
CA ASN A 11 27.80 7.37 -0.36
C ASN A 11 28.89 7.93 0.57
N ASP A 12 29.23 9.21 0.40
CA ASP A 12 30.31 9.84 1.18
C ASP A 12 29.93 10.09 2.66
N GLN A 13 28.66 9.85 3.04
CA GLN A 13 28.16 9.91 4.41
C GLN A 13 28.12 8.52 5.09
N GLY A 14 28.52 7.46 4.39
CA GLY A 14 28.49 6.09 4.93
C GLY A 14 27.13 5.37 4.78
N VAL A 15 26.16 5.98 4.10
CA VAL A 15 24.87 5.34 3.82
C VAL A 15 25.07 4.26 2.76
N THR A 16 24.64 3.05 3.07
CA THR A 16 24.67 1.91 2.15
C THR A 16 23.33 1.81 1.42
N ILE A 17 23.37 1.74 0.09
CA ILE A 17 22.21 1.51 -0.77
C ILE A 17 22.35 0.13 -1.41
N LYS A 18 21.40 -0.75 -1.08
CA LYS A 18 21.31 -2.09 -1.64
C LYS A 18 20.08 -2.16 -2.54
N VAL A 19 20.28 -2.62 -3.77
CA VAL A 19 19.19 -2.85 -4.73
C VAL A 19 19.24 -4.30 -5.14
N HIS A 20 18.13 -5.02 -5.00
CA HIS A 20 18.05 -6.43 -5.37
C HIS A 20 16.64 -6.82 -5.81
N GLU A 21 16.54 -7.81 -6.69
CA GLU A 21 15.27 -8.40 -7.11
C GLU A 21 15.02 -9.69 -6.30
N ASP A 22 13.78 -9.91 -5.84
CA ASP A 22 13.41 -11.17 -5.19
C ASP A 22 13.14 -12.29 -6.21
N LYS A 23 12.91 -13.50 -5.70
CA LYS A 23 12.57 -14.67 -6.52
C LYS A 23 11.27 -14.52 -7.34
N ASN A 24 10.43 -13.53 -7.03
CA ASN A 24 9.16 -13.26 -7.69
C ASN A 24 9.28 -12.14 -8.74
N GLY A 25 10.47 -11.54 -8.91
CA GLY A 25 10.69 -10.41 -9.82
C GLY A 25 10.30 -9.05 -9.24
N ASN A 26 10.16 -8.94 -7.91
CA ASN A 26 9.89 -7.67 -7.23
C ASN A 26 11.20 -7.00 -6.81
N ASP A 27 11.26 -5.68 -6.94
CA ASP A 27 12.45 -4.91 -6.61
C ASP A 27 12.45 -4.48 -5.14
N HIS A 28 13.62 -4.55 -4.52
CA HIS A 28 13.89 -4.10 -3.17
C HIS A 28 15.01 -3.06 -3.19
N ILE A 29 14.75 -1.93 -2.54
CA ILE A 29 15.71 -0.83 -2.40
C ILE A 29 15.84 -0.53 -0.91
N ASP A 30 16.99 -0.88 -0.34
CA ASP A 30 17.27 -0.73 1.08
C ASP A 30 18.30 0.38 1.30
N PHE A 31 18.05 1.23 2.30
CA PHE A 31 18.93 2.29 2.74
C PHE A 31 19.36 2.03 4.17
N TYR A 32 20.65 1.90 4.41
CA TYR A 32 21.22 1.64 5.73
C TYR A 32 22.07 2.83 6.16
N ASP A 33 21.95 3.26 7.42
CA ASP A 33 22.80 4.34 7.97
C ASP A 33 24.26 3.93 8.19
N LYS A 34 24.54 2.63 8.13
CA LYS A 34 25.82 1.96 8.39
C LYS A 34 25.97 0.70 7.51
N PRO A 35 27.10 -0.04 7.59
CA PRO A 35 27.22 -1.33 6.91
C PRO A 35 26.09 -2.31 7.26
N VAL A 36 25.65 -3.08 6.27
CA VAL A 36 24.49 -3.99 6.36
C VAL A 36 24.63 -5.14 7.37
N ASP A 37 25.84 -5.40 7.85
CA ASP A 37 26.19 -6.49 8.77
C ASP A 37 26.49 -6.04 10.21
N GLU A 38 26.25 -4.76 10.51
CA GLU A 38 26.31 -4.19 11.86
C GLU A 38 24.90 -3.81 12.35
N ASP A 39 24.74 -3.42 13.61
CA ASP A 39 23.49 -2.80 14.09
C ASP A 39 23.27 -1.47 13.35
N HIS A 40 22.15 -1.39 12.63
CA HIS A 40 21.86 -0.29 11.70
C HIS A 40 20.40 0.15 11.77
N SER A 41 20.18 1.44 11.54
CA SER A 41 18.86 1.92 11.15
C SER A 41 18.68 1.71 9.66
N ALA A 42 17.51 1.28 9.22
CA ALA A 42 17.25 1.14 7.80
C ALA A 42 15.86 1.60 7.37
N VAL A 43 15.78 1.88 6.07
CA VAL A 43 14.55 2.01 5.31
C VAL A 43 14.56 0.96 4.22
N HIS A 44 13.61 0.04 4.26
CA HIS A 44 13.37 -0.95 3.22
C HIS A 44 12.25 -0.45 2.33
N VAL A 45 12.45 -0.40 1.01
CA VAL A 45 11.40 -0.12 0.03
C VAL A 45 11.20 -1.38 -0.79
N ASN A 46 9.99 -1.94 -0.77
CA ASN A 46 9.62 -3.12 -1.55
C ASN A 46 8.64 -2.70 -2.64
N VAL A 47 8.98 -2.92 -3.90
CA VAL A 47 8.15 -2.59 -5.06
C VAL A 47 7.63 -3.88 -5.66
N ASN A 48 6.31 -4.09 -5.59
CA ASN A 48 5.67 -5.28 -6.12
C ASN A 48 4.94 -4.95 -7.42
N TYR A 49 5.47 -5.48 -8.53
CA TYR A 49 4.96 -5.21 -9.86
C TYR A 49 3.71 -6.01 -10.21
N GLY A 50 3.60 -7.25 -9.70
CA GLY A 50 2.44 -8.09 -9.95
C GLY A 50 1.16 -7.50 -9.35
N ASN A 51 1.34 -6.60 -8.41
CA ASN A 51 0.28 -6.08 -7.59
C ASN A 51 0.27 -4.51 -7.57
N GLU A 52 1.14 -3.88 -8.35
CA GLU A 52 1.28 -2.42 -8.47
C GLU A 52 1.32 -1.69 -7.11
N SER A 53 1.89 -2.35 -6.10
CA SER A 53 1.98 -1.82 -4.74
C SER A 53 3.43 -1.58 -4.36
N TRP A 54 3.61 -0.74 -3.36
CA TRP A 54 4.89 -0.62 -2.69
C TRP A 54 4.68 -0.61 -1.19
N SER A 55 5.63 -1.14 -0.45
CA SER A 55 5.68 -1.00 1.00
C SER A 55 7.02 -0.44 1.43
N THR A 56 7.01 0.23 2.57
CA THR A 56 8.22 0.64 3.27
C THR A 56 8.19 0.16 4.70
N GLU A 57 9.33 -0.31 5.17
CA GLU A 57 9.60 -0.57 6.58
C GLU A 57 10.76 0.31 7.01
N THR A 58 10.59 1.06 8.10
CA THR A 58 11.66 1.82 8.74
C THR A 58 11.91 1.23 10.11
N HIS A 59 13.18 1.12 10.51
CA HIS A 59 13.51 0.69 11.87
C HIS A 59 14.78 1.36 12.38
N GLY A 60 14.87 1.48 13.71
CA GLY A 60 16.10 1.87 14.41
C GLY A 60 17.10 0.70 14.56
N PRO A 61 18.30 0.96 15.14
CA PRO A 61 19.40 -0.02 15.25
C PRO A 61 19.07 -1.29 16.02
N ASP A 62 18.13 -1.21 16.96
CA ASP A 62 17.70 -2.31 17.82
C ASP A 62 16.35 -2.90 17.39
N HIS A 63 15.80 -2.46 16.25
CA HIS A 63 14.49 -2.84 15.72
C HIS A 63 13.31 -2.63 16.70
N SER A 64 13.49 -1.81 17.75
CA SER A 64 12.44 -1.58 18.76
C SER A 64 11.34 -0.63 18.27
N ASP A 65 11.69 0.30 17.39
CA ASP A 65 10.81 1.31 16.80
C ASP A 65 10.67 1.08 15.29
N SER A 66 9.86 0.09 14.90
CA SER A 66 9.56 -0.18 13.49
C SER A 66 8.30 0.55 13.02
N GLU A 67 8.35 1.32 11.95
CA GLU A 67 7.17 1.85 11.26
C GLU A 67 7.01 1.21 9.88
N ASN A 68 5.75 0.98 9.49
CA ASN A 68 5.41 0.41 8.19
C ASN A 68 4.46 1.34 7.45
N SER A 69 4.69 1.52 6.15
CA SER A 69 3.79 2.23 5.25
C SER A 69 3.65 1.48 3.93
N SER A 70 2.56 1.68 3.20
CA SER A 70 2.37 1.04 1.90
C SER A 70 1.33 1.75 1.03
N GLY A 71 1.57 1.73 -0.28
CA GLY A 71 0.69 2.26 -1.33
C GLY A 71 0.21 1.16 -2.30
N GLY A 72 -0.85 1.43 -3.07
CA GLY A 72 -1.34 0.51 -4.13
C GLY A 72 -2.69 -0.17 -3.84
N CYS A 73 -3.70 0.57 -3.40
CA CYS A 73 -5.00 -0.02 -3.08
C CYS A 73 -6.09 0.34 -4.09
N TYR A 74 -7.09 -0.53 -4.31
CA TYR A 74 -8.10 -0.24 -5.33
C TYR A 74 -8.99 0.97 -5.00
N LEU A 75 -9.08 1.34 -3.70
CA LEU A 75 -9.75 2.57 -3.29
C LEU A 75 -8.98 3.81 -3.76
N THR A 76 -7.64 3.80 -3.77
CA THR A 76 -6.85 4.88 -4.38
C THR A 76 -7.09 4.93 -5.89
N SER A 77 -7.16 3.78 -6.57
CA SER A 77 -7.53 3.74 -8.01
C SER A 77 -8.91 4.35 -8.26
N ALA A 78 -9.91 4.05 -7.43
CA ALA A 78 -11.25 4.64 -7.56
C ALA A 78 -11.23 6.17 -7.37
N CYS A 79 -10.50 6.68 -6.39
CA CYS A 79 -10.31 8.11 -6.18
C CYS A 79 -9.58 8.76 -7.37
N MET A 80 -8.46 8.18 -7.83
CA MET A 80 -7.71 8.66 -9.00
C MET A 80 -8.56 8.70 -10.26
N LYS A 81 -9.37 7.68 -10.53
CA LYS A 81 -10.19 7.62 -11.75
C LYS A 81 -11.31 8.66 -11.72
N ARG A 82 -11.86 8.96 -10.54
CA ARG A 82 -12.91 9.98 -10.41
C ARG A 82 -12.36 11.41 -10.39
N TYR A 83 -11.22 11.62 -9.73
CA TYR A 83 -10.66 12.94 -9.44
C TYR A 83 -9.38 13.25 -10.19
N GLY A 84 -8.96 12.42 -11.17
CA GLY A 84 -7.60 12.35 -11.74
C GLY A 84 -6.95 13.59 -12.33
N LYS A 85 -7.58 14.77 -12.31
CA LYS A 85 -6.93 16.07 -12.58
C LYS A 85 -6.57 16.86 -11.32
N GLU A 86 -7.18 16.52 -10.19
CA GLU A 86 -7.03 17.12 -8.86
C GLU A 86 -6.75 16.05 -7.81
N PHE A 87 -6.32 14.85 -8.23
CA PHE A 87 -6.01 13.77 -7.31
C PHE A 87 -4.74 14.11 -6.55
N ASP A 88 -4.94 14.72 -5.39
CA ASP A 88 -4.00 14.75 -4.30
C ASP A 88 -4.06 13.39 -3.59
N ASP A 89 -2.91 12.76 -3.38
CA ASP A 89 -2.84 11.51 -2.62
C ASP A 89 -3.30 11.72 -1.15
N ASP A 90 -3.38 12.99 -0.71
CA ASP A 90 -3.98 13.46 0.54
C ASP A 90 -5.44 13.94 0.41
N CYS A 91 -6.16 13.51 -0.63
CA CYS A 91 -7.58 13.85 -0.75
C CYS A 91 -8.36 13.42 0.49
N TYR A 92 -9.42 14.18 0.80
CA TYR A 92 -10.17 14.05 2.05
C TYR A 92 -10.61 12.60 2.33
N GLU A 93 -11.18 11.94 1.33
CA GLU A 93 -11.61 10.55 1.45
C GLU A 93 -10.45 9.61 1.76
N LEU A 94 -9.29 9.75 1.10
CA LEU A 94 -8.13 8.90 1.37
C LEU A 94 -7.56 9.12 2.76
N ARG A 95 -7.48 10.37 3.24
CA ARG A 95 -7.03 10.64 4.61
C ARG A 95 -7.95 10.00 5.64
N ILE A 96 -9.26 10.09 5.45
CA ILE A 96 -10.23 9.45 6.34
C ILE A 96 -10.12 7.92 6.29
N LEU A 97 -10.02 7.34 5.09
CA LEU A 97 -9.94 5.89 4.93
C LEU A 97 -8.62 5.31 5.48
N ARG A 98 -7.49 6.00 5.25
CA ARG A 98 -6.18 5.61 5.81
C ARG A 98 -6.18 5.70 7.33
N TRP A 99 -6.65 6.81 7.88
CA TRP A 99 -6.80 6.96 9.33
C TRP A 99 -7.70 5.86 9.92
N PHE A 100 -8.84 5.57 9.28
CA PHE A 100 -9.72 4.51 9.73
C PHE A 100 -9.04 3.13 9.71
N ARG A 101 -8.35 2.81 8.61
CA ARG A 101 -7.55 1.58 8.48
C ARG A 101 -6.56 1.45 9.63
N ASP A 102 -5.75 2.48 9.85
CA ASP A 102 -4.64 2.44 10.81
C ASP A 102 -5.10 2.39 12.27
N ASN A 103 -6.31 2.87 12.56
CA ASN A 103 -6.82 2.98 13.94
C ASN A 103 -7.90 1.94 14.29
N PHE A 104 -8.61 1.36 13.31
CA PHE A 104 -9.79 0.53 13.57
C PHE A 104 -9.81 -0.79 12.80
N VAL A 105 -8.95 -1.01 11.80
CA VAL A 105 -8.90 -2.26 11.05
C VAL A 105 -7.84 -3.18 11.65
N SER A 106 -8.15 -4.48 11.80
CA SER A 106 -7.18 -5.43 12.35
C SER A 106 -5.98 -5.61 11.42
N LYS A 107 -4.81 -5.89 11.97
CA LYS A 107 -3.60 -6.12 11.17
C LYS A 107 -3.81 -7.25 10.16
N GLU A 108 -4.48 -8.34 10.53
CA GLU A 108 -4.75 -9.44 9.60
C GLU A 108 -5.62 -9.02 8.41
N ASP A 109 -6.66 -8.21 8.66
CA ASP A 109 -7.55 -7.72 7.59
C ASP A 109 -6.84 -6.66 6.71
N VAL A 110 -5.93 -5.85 7.28
CA VAL A 110 -5.07 -4.94 6.50
C VAL A 110 -4.10 -5.73 5.62
N ASP A 111 -3.42 -6.73 6.15
CA ASP A 111 -2.49 -7.57 5.40
C ASP A 111 -3.21 -8.32 4.27
N TYR A 112 -4.41 -8.86 4.57
CA TYR A 112 -5.26 -9.48 3.57
C TYR A 112 -5.62 -8.50 2.46
N TYR A 113 -6.06 -7.29 2.82
CA TYR A 113 -6.39 -6.24 1.86
C TYR A 113 -5.23 -5.94 0.91
N TYR A 114 -4.00 -5.76 1.43
CA TYR A 114 -2.84 -5.51 0.59
C TYR A 114 -2.43 -6.72 -0.28
N SER A 115 -2.78 -7.94 0.12
CA SER A 115 -2.53 -9.14 -0.69
C SER A 115 -3.54 -9.30 -1.86
N VAL A 116 -4.75 -8.75 -1.72
CA VAL A 116 -5.87 -8.95 -2.65
C VAL A 116 -6.17 -7.74 -3.50
N ALA A 117 -6.19 -6.54 -2.92
CA ALA A 117 -6.57 -5.28 -3.57
C ALA A 117 -5.83 -5.05 -4.90
N PRO A 118 -4.51 -5.27 -4.96
CA PRO A 118 -3.80 -5.29 -6.22
C PRO A 118 -4.32 -6.19 -7.35
N LYS A 119 -4.69 -7.43 -7.04
CA LYS A 119 -5.22 -8.39 -8.03
C LYS A 119 -6.56 -7.91 -8.56
N ILE A 120 -7.37 -7.32 -7.68
CA ILE A 120 -8.63 -6.66 -8.03
C ILE A 120 -8.37 -5.48 -8.97
N VAL A 121 -7.41 -4.58 -8.64
CA VAL A 121 -7.05 -3.43 -9.51
C VAL A 121 -6.64 -3.91 -10.89
N SER A 122 -5.67 -4.81 -10.97
CA SER A 122 -5.15 -5.33 -12.23
C SER A 122 -6.27 -5.92 -13.10
N LYS A 123 -7.19 -6.67 -12.50
CA LYS A 123 -8.35 -7.20 -13.23
C LYS A 123 -9.27 -6.08 -13.71
N ILE A 124 -9.65 -5.14 -12.85
CA ILE A 124 -10.56 -4.04 -13.23
C ILE A 124 -9.94 -3.20 -14.35
N ASP A 125 -8.66 -2.84 -14.26
CA ASP A 125 -7.98 -2.03 -15.28
C ASP A 125 -7.89 -2.75 -16.64
N SER A 126 -7.83 -4.08 -16.65
CA SER A 126 -7.89 -4.88 -17.90
C SER A 126 -9.26 -4.89 -18.58
N MET A 127 -10.32 -4.45 -17.89
CA MET A 127 -11.69 -4.47 -18.41
C MET A 127 -11.99 -3.20 -19.22
N PRO A 128 -12.73 -3.30 -20.35
CA PRO A 128 -13.07 -2.14 -21.17
C PRO A 128 -13.99 -1.13 -20.46
N ASN A 129 -14.69 -1.55 -19.40
CA ASN A 129 -15.57 -0.71 -18.58
C ASN A 129 -14.96 -0.33 -17.22
N SER A 130 -13.63 -0.38 -17.07
CA SER A 130 -12.90 -0.08 -15.84
C SER A 130 -13.35 1.24 -15.17
N ASN A 131 -13.47 2.32 -15.94
CA ASN A 131 -13.91 3.63 -15.42
C ASN A 131 -15.29 3.57 -14.73
N SER A 132 -16.24 2.83 -15.32
CA SER A 132 -17.59 2.69 -14.74
C SER A 132 -17.55 1.85 -13.46
N ILE A 133 -16.68 0.83 -13.40
CA ILE A 133 -16.47 0.03 -12.20
C ILE A 133 -15.89 0.88 -11.07
N TYR A 134 -14.90 1.72 -11.36
CA TYR A 134 -14.31 2.63 -10.37
C TYR A 134 -15.29 3.70 -9.90
N GLU A 135 -16.14 4.22 -10.78
CA GLU A 135 -17.24 5.12 -10.38
C GLU A 135 -18.24 4.44 -9.44
N ASP A 136 -18.55 3.16 -9.70
CA ASP A 136 -19.39 2.34 -8.83
C ASP A 136 -18.74 2.11 -7.46
N ILE A 137 -17.46 1.74 -7.43
CA ILE A 137 -16.67 1.59 -6.18
C ILE A 137 -16.71 2.91 -5.40
N TYR A 138 -16.46 4.03 -6.06
CA TYR A 138 -16.47 5.33 -5.39
C TYR A 138 -17.84 5.63 -4.75
N ASN A 139 -18.92 5.50 -5.53
CA ASN A 139 -20.25 5.87 -5.07
C ASN A 139 -20.85 4.90 -4.03
N LYS A 140 -20.60 3.59 -4.19
CA LYS A 140 -21.23 2.54 -3.37
C LYS A 140 -20.37 2.12 -2.17
N VAL A 141 -19.07 2.41 -2.19
CA VAL A 141 -18.15 1.98 -1.13
C VAL A 141 -17.51 3.16 -0.46
N ILE A 142 -16.73 3.96 -1.20
CA ILE A 142 -15.91 5.04 -0.60
C ILE A 142 -16.81 6.06 0.10
N LYS A 143 -17.82 6.59 -0.59
CA LYS A 143 -18.71 7.60 0.00
C LYS A 143 -19.46 7.10 1.23
N ILE A 144 -19.88 5.83 1.22
CA ILE A 144 -20.62 5.25 2.35
C ILE A 144 -19.68 5.02 3.53
N CYS A 145 -18.48 4.49 3.28
CA CYS A 145 -17.47 4.27 4.31
C CYS A 145 -17.03 5.58 4.96
N VAL A 146 -16.68 6.60 4.17
CA VAL A 146 -16.31 7.94 4.67
C VAL A 146 -17.42 8.53 5.54
N LYS A 147 -18.68 8.48 5.08
CA LYS A 147 -19.82 8.98 5.85
C LYS A 147 -20.02 8.24 7.17
N ALA A 148 -19.87 6.91 7.18
CA ALA A 148 -19.96 6.11 8.40
C ALA A 148 -18.83 6.49 9.39
N ILE A 149 -17.61 6.73 8.90
CA ILE A 149 -16.47 7.15 9.72
C ILE A 149 -16.71 8.54 10.32
N GLU A 150 -17.20 9.51 9.53
CA GLU A 150 -17.56 10.85 10.00
C GLU A 150 -18.62 10.81 11.11
N GLN A 151 -19.55 9.85 11.02
CA GLN A 151 -20.61 9.63 12.01
C GLN A 151 -20.14 8.78 13.21
N LYS A 152 -18.85 8.40 13.25
CA LYS A 152 -18.24 7.52 14.26
C LYS A 152 -18.87 6.13 14.31
N GLU A 153 -19.51 5.70 13.23
CA GLU A 153 -20.08 4.37 13.06
C GLU A 153 -19.02 3.37 12.60
N TYR A 154 -17.93 3.25 13.36
CA TYR A 154 -16.73 2.50 12.97
C TYR A 154 -16.98 1.02 12.68
N ASN A 155 -17.91 0.39 13.42
CA ASN A 155 -18.30 -0.99 13.15
C ASN A 155 -18.95 -1.14 11.76
N MET A 156 -19.80 -0.18 11.37
CA MET A 156 -20.42 -0.19 10.04
C MET A 156 -19.37 0.04 8.95
N ALA A 157 -18.48 1.02 9.15
CA ALA A 157 -17.36 1.28 8.25
C ALA A 157 -16.47 0.04 8.07
N TYR A 158 -16.19 -0.69 9.15
CA TYR A 158 -15.41 -1.93 9.12
C TYR A 158 -16.10 -3.02 8.29
N GLN A 159 -17.40 -3.24 8.51
CA GLN A 159 -18.16 -4.24 7.76
C GLN A 159 -18.22 -3.90 6.28
N ILE A 160 -18.41 -2.62 5.93
CA ILE A 160 -18.34 -2.14 4.54
C ILE A 160 -16.95 -2.43 3.97
N TYR A 161 -15.90 -2.03 4.67
CA TYR A 161 -14.52 -2.25 4.24
C TYR A 161 -14.26 -3.74 3.93
N LYS A 162 -14.56 -4.63 4.89
CA LYS A 162 -14.31 -6.06 4.76
C LYS A 162 -15.16 -6.72 3.67
N ASN A 163 -16.47 -6.48 3.66
CA ASN A 163 -17.37 -7.13 2.71
C ASN A 163 -17.06 -6.71 1.27
N ASN A 164 -16.71 -5.44 1.03
CA ASN A 164 -16.37 -5.00 -0.32
C ASN A 164 -15.10 -5.66 -0.85
N VAL A 165 -14.09 -5.88 0.00
CA VAL A 165 -12.87 -6.60 -0.41
C VAL A 165 -13.22 -8.02 -0.83
N LEU A 166 -14.02 -8.74 -0.04
CA LEU A 166 -14.46 -10.10 -0.36
C LEU A 166 -15.34 -10.15 -1.63
N ASP A 167 -16.30 -9.25 -1.75
CA ASP A 167 -17.22 -9.19 -2.90
C ASP A 167 -16.47 -8.91 -4.20
N TYR A 168 -15.53 -7.96 -4.19
CA TYR A 168 -14.74 -7.63 -5.38
C TYR A 168 -13.69 -8.70 -5.71
N GLU A 169 -13.08 -9.33 -4.71
CA GLU A 169 -12.22 -10.48 -4.93
C GLU A 169 -12.98 -11.63 -5.59
N GLN A 170 -14.16 -11.99 -5.07
CA GLN A 170 -15.00 -13.02 -5.66
C GLN A 170 -15.38 -12.65 -7.11
N LYS A 171 -15.73 -11.38 -7.35
CA LYS A 171 -16.20 -10.91 -8.65
C LYS A 171 -15.09 -10.85 -9.71
N TYR A 172 -13.85 -10.54 -9.33
CA TYR A 172 -12.79 -10.23 -10.28
C TYR A 172 -11.62 -11.22 -10.25
N CYS A 173 -11.35 -11.88 -9.13
CA CYS A 173 -10.20 -12.76 -8.94
C CYS A 173 -10.53 -14.26 -8.99
N CYS A 174 -11.77 -14.66 -8.78
CA CYS A 174 -12.19 -16.08 -8.77
C CYS A 174 -12.76 -16.58 -10.12
N SER A 175 -12.29 -16.05 -11.26
CA SER A 175 -12.71 -16.46 -12.61
C SER A 175 -11.71 -17.40 -13.30
#